data_AF-A0A9P4JJ01-F1
#
_entry.id   AF-A0A9P4JJ01-F1
#
_cell.length_a   1.000
_cell.length_b   1.000
_cell.length_c   1.000
_cell.angle_alpha   90.00
_cell.angle_beta   90.00
_cell.angle_gamma   90.00
#
_symmetry.space_group_name_H-M   'P 1'
#
loop_
_entity.id
_entity.type
_entity.pdbx_description
1 polymer ?
#
loop_
_entity_poly.entity_id
_entity_poly.type
_entity_poly.pdbx_seq_one_letter_code
_entity_poly.pdbx_strand_id
1 'polypeptide(L)'
;MALLPPIPLYRRILRTHRKKLPPQERLLGDEYVKAEFRAHQKIDNPVHIIGFLSEWQKYAQMLEGDTWKGEKFDKQKLDKLSDQQISQLYELMQAIRKQELEENDPEFDPEKWNKPNN
;
A
#
# COMPACT_ATOMS: atom_id res chain seq x y z
N MET A 1 15.15 -1.75 -17.55
CA MET A 1 14.08 -1.09 -18.33
C MET A 1 14.24 0.41 -18.16
N ALA A 2 14.01 1.21 -19.21
CA ALA A 2 14.08 2.68 -19.13
C ALA A 2 12.96 3.25 -18.24
N LEU A 3 13.19 4.44 -17.68
CA LEU A 3 12.19 5.17 -16.89
C LEU A 3 11.07 5.69 -17.79
N LEU A 4 9.82 5.40 -17.44
CA LEU A 4 8.66 5.88 -18.18
C LEU A 4 8.35 7.34 -17.83
N PRO A 5 7.91 8.15 -18.82
CA PRO A 5 7.45 9.50 -18.53
C PRO A 5 6.11 9.47 -17.77
N PRO A 6 5.68 10.59 -17.15
CA PRO A 6 4.58 10.62 -16.18
C PRO A 6 3.26 10.03 -16.70
N ILE A 7 2.80 10.47 -17.88
CA ILE A 7 1.50 10.05 -18.41
C ILE A 7 1.49 8.55 -18.78
N PRO A 8 2.50 7.99 -19.48
CA PRO A 8 2.58 6.56 -19.70
C PRO A 8 2.67 5.73 -18.41
N LEU A 9 3.42 6.19 -17.40
CA LEU A 9 3.52 5.50 -16.12
C LEU A 9 2.17 5.47 -15.39
N TYR A 10 1.50 6.62 -15.30
CA TYR A 10 0.15 6.74 -14.72
C TYR A 10 -0.84 5.76 -15.37
N ARG A 11 -0.89 5.71 -16.70
CA ARG A 11 -1.77 4.78 -17.43
C ARG A 11 -1.39 3.33 -17.22
N ARG A 12 -0.09 3.01 -17.13
CA ARG A 12 0.40 1.66 -16.85
C ARG A 12 -0.10 1.18 -15.49
N ILE A 13 0.06 1.99 -14.44
CA ILE A 13 -0.40 1.67 -13.08
C ILE A 13 -1.89 1.36 -13.05
N LEU A 14 -2.74 2.25 -13.60
CA LEU A 14 -4.19 2.02 -13.61
C LEU A 14 -4.60 0.77 -14.41
N ARG A 15 -3.87 0.42 -15.47
CA ARG A 15 -4.11 -0.84 -16.20
C ARG A 15 -3.69 -2.04 -15.38
N THR A 16 -2.56 -1.96 -14.68
CA THR A 16 -2.07 -3.01 -13.80
C THR A 16 -3.04 -3.25 -12.65
N HIS A 17 -3.55 -2.20 -12.01
CA HIS A 17 -4.59 -2.31 -10.98
C HIS A 17 -5.80 -3.11 -11.46
N ARG A 18 -6.31 -2.82 -12.66
CA ARG A 18 -7.45 -3.56 -13.25
C ARG A 18 -7.18 -5.05 -13.46
N LYS A 19 -5.92 -5.44 -13.68
CA LYS A 19 -5.52 -6.82 -13.96
C LYS A 19 -5.15 -7.59 -12.70
N LYS A 20 -4.65 -6.90 -11.67
CA LYS A 20 -3.95 -7.52 -10.53
C LYS A 20 -4.67 -7.35 -9.20
N LEU A 21 -5.51 -6.32 -9.05
CA LEU A 21 -6.17 -6.00 -7.79
C LEU A 21 -7.66 -6.41 -7.80
N PRO A 22 -8.17 -6.97 -6.69
CA PRO A 22 -9.60 -7.12 -6.44
C PRO A 22 -10.36 -5.77 -6.49
N PRO A 23 -11.69 -5.78 -6.67
CA PRO A 23 -12.47 -4.56 -6.87
C PRO A 23 -12.31 -3.49 -5.78
N GLN A 24 -12.27 -3.88 -4.51
CA GLN A 24 -12.16 -2.95 -3.38
C GLN A 24 -10.76 -2.33 -3.29
N GLU A 25 -9.71 -3.15 -3.38
CA GLU A 25 -8.32 -2.68 -3.42
C GLU A 25 -8.07 -1.75 -4.61
N ARG A 26 -8.65 -2.08 -5.77
CA ARG A 26 -8.57 -1.23 -6.97
C ARG A 26 -9.22 0.13 -6.75
N LEU A 27 -10.38 0.19 -6.09
CA LEU A 27 -11.07 1.46 -5.84
C LEU A 27 -10.15 2.40 -5.04
N LEU A 28 -9.65 1.91 -3.91
CA LEU A 28 -8.73 2.65 -3.05
C LEU A 28 -7.45 3.04 -3.80
N GLY A 29 -6.83 2.09 -4.48
CA GLY A 29 -5.58 2.30 -5.21
C GLY A 29 -5.72 3.30 -6.36
N ASP A 30 -6.79 3.24 -7.14
CA ASP A 30 -7.03 4.15 -8.26
C ASP A 30 -7.25 5.60 -7.77
N GLU A 31 -7.95 5.79 -6.66
CA GLU A 31 -8.13 7.10 -6.04
C GLU A 31 -6.80 7.68 -5.55
N TYR A 32 -6.00 6.87 -4.86
CA TYR A 32 -4.68 7.28 -4.38
C TYR A 32 -3.75 7.66 -5.53
N VAL A 33 -3.62 6.83 -6.56
CA VAL A 33 -2.80 7.13 -7.76
C VAL A 33 -3.20 8.45 -8.40
N LYS A 34 -4.50 8.70 -8.56
CA LYS A 34 -5.01 9.95 -9.15
C LYS A 34 -4.63 11.17 -8.31
N ALA A 35 -4.79 11.06 -6.99
CA ALA A 35 -4.46 12.14 -6.06
C ALA A 35 -2.96 12.45 -6.11
N GLU A 36 -2.12 11.43 -6.04
CA GLU A 36 -0.66 11.58 -6.01
C GLU A 36 -0.12 12.19 -7.31
N PHE A 37 -0.53 11.69 -8.48
CA PHE A 37 -0.11 12.29 -9.75
C PHE A 37 -0.59 13.74 -9.92
N ARG A 38 -1.76 14.08 -9.39
CA ARG A 38 -2.26 15.46 -9.39
C ARG A 38 -1.44 16.34 -8.44
N ALA A 39 -1.13 15.87 -7.25
CA ALA A 39 -0.32 16.59 -6.27
C ALA A 39 1.09 16.87 -6.79
N HIS A 40 1.65 15.95 -7.57
CA HIS A 40 3.00 16.05 -8.12
C HIS A 40 3.07 16.76 -9.49
N GLN A 41 1.95 17.25 -10.03
CA GLN A 41 1.89 17.86 -11.37
C GLN A 41 2.74 19.13 -11.51
N LYS A 42 2.97 19.86 -10.41
CA LYS A 42 3.68 21.15 -10.39
C LYS A 42 5.12 21.06 -9.87
N ILE A 43 5.68 19.85 -9.78
CA ILE A 43 7.06 19.68 -9.33
C ILE A 43 7.99 19.92 -10.51
N ASP A 44 8.86 20.91 -10.37
CA ASP A 44 9.80 21.30 -11.43
C ASP A 44 11.23 20.80 -11.17
N ASN A 45 11.55 20.39 -9.93
CA ASN A 45 12.87 19.86 -9.61
C ASN A 45 13.07 18.49 -10.28
N PRO A 46 14.00 18.35 -11.23
CA PRO A 46 14.18 17.10 -11.99
C PRO A 46 14.56 15.92 -11.11
N VAL A 47 15.28 16.14 -9.99
CA VAL A 47 15.66 15.07 -9.05
C VAL A 47 14.41 14.50 -8.38
N HIS A 48 13.48 15.35 -7.97
CA HIS A 48 12.23 14.91 -7.34
C HIS A 48 11.33 14.20 -8.35
N ILE A 49 11.26 14.69 -9.59
CA ILE A 49 10.52 14.03 -10.67
C ILE A 49 11.08 12.63 -10.94
N ILE A 50 12.42 12.50 -11.05
CA ILE A 50 13.08 11.21 -11.27
C ILE A 50 12.83 10.26 -10.10
N GLY A 51 12.94 10.75 -8.86
CA GLY A 51 12.66 9.96 -7.65
C GLY A 51 11.23 9.43 -7.64
N PHE A 52 10.26 10.32 -7.88
CA PHE A 52 8.85 9.96 -7.99
C PHE A 52 8.63 8.88 -9.06
N LEU A 53 9.03 9.15 -10.31
CA LEU A 53 8.81 8.20 -11.40
C LEU A 53 9.49 6.85 -11.15
N SER A 54 10.66 6.85 -10.51
CA SER A 54 11.39 5.62 -10.20
C SER A 54 10.64 4.75 -9.20
N GLU A 55 10.15 5.31 -8.10
CA GLU A 55 9.41 4.56 -7.10
C GLU A 55 8.06 4.05 -7.64
N TRP A 56 7.34 4.87 -8.40
CA TRP A 56 6.07 4.47 -9.01
C TRP A 56 6.25 3.42 -10.13
N GLN A 57 7.38 3.46 -10.85
CA GLN A 57 7.71 2.41 -11.81
C GLN A 57 8.07 1.09 -11.12
N LYS A 58 8.83 1.12 -10.01
CA LYS A 58 9.09 -0.07 -9.19
C LYS A 58 7.79 -0.68 -8.66
N TYR A 59 6.89 0.15 -8.12
CA TYR A 59 5.57 -0.29 -7.67
C TYR A 59 4.78 -1.00 -8.78
N ALA A 60 4.71 -0.42 -9.97
CA ALA A 60 4.02 -1.03 -11.10
C ALA A 60 4.63 -2.39 -11.49
N GLN A 61 5.97 -2.50 -11.49
CA GLN A 61 6.67 -3.75 -11.77
C GLN A 61 6.42 -4.83 -10.71
N MET A 62 6.42 -4.44 -9.43
CA MET A 62 6.12 -5.32 -8.31
C MET A 62 4.69 -5.89 -8.40
N LEU A 63 3.71 -5.05 -8.72
CA LEU A 63 2.32 -5.51 -8.95
C LEU A 63 2.22 -6.44 -10.16
N GLU A 64 2.91 -6.12 -11.26
CA GLU A 64 2.89 -6.95 -12.47
C GLU A 64 3.50 -8.33 -12.24
N GLY A 65 4.58 -8.41 -11.46
CA GLY A 65 5.28 -9.64 -11.12
C GLY A 65 4.67 -10.46 -10.00
N ASP A 66 3.55 -10.03 -9.40
CA ASP A 66 2.91 -10.65 -8.23
C ASP A 66 3.85 -10.79 -7.01
N THR A 67 4.97 -10.06 -6.98
CA THR A 67 5.98 -10.15 -5.91
C THR A 67 5.59 -9.40 -4.66
N TRP A 68 4.48 -8.65 -4.70
CA TRP A 68 3.95 -7.92 -3.55
C TRP A 68 3.28 -8.83 -2.50
N LYS A 69 2.86 -10.04 -2.90
CA LYS A 69 2.17 -10.97 -1.99
C LYS A 69 3.19 -11.75 -1.18
N GLY A 70 3.08 -11.65 0.15
CA GLY A 70 3.95 -12.39 1.07
C GLY A 70 5.32 -11.75 1.31
N GLU A 71 5.58 -10.56 0.76
CA GLU A 71 6.75 -9.78 1.15
C GLU A 71 6.61 -9.31 2.60
N LYS A 72 7.70 -9.46 3.36
CA LYS A 72 7.78 -8.96 4.72
C LYS A 72 8.06 -7.46 4.68
N PHE A 73 7.52 -6.76 5.67
CA PHE A 73 7.81 -5.34 5.84
C PHE A 73 9.31 -5.13 6.05
N ASP A 74 9.90 -4.25 5.25
CA ASP A 74 11.31 -3.90 5.34
C ASP A 74 11.59 -3.18 6.66
N LYS A 75 12.48 -3.74 7.47
CA LYS A 75 12.85 -3.17 8.78
C LYS A 75 13.40 -1.74 8.65
N GLN A 76 14.15 -1.46 7.59
CA GLN A 76 14.69 -0.12 7.36
C GLN A 76 13.60 0.92 7.06
N LYS A 77 12.43 0.49 6.58
CA LYS A 77 11.27 1.37 6.41
C LYS A 77 10.53 1.59 7.73
N LEU A 78 10.42 0.56 8.58
CA LEU A 78 9.82 0.69 9.92
C LEU A 78 10.58 1.71 10.76
N ASP A 79 11.92 1.67 10.74
CA ASP A 79 12.76 2.58 11.52
C ASP A 79 12.60 4.06 11.12
N LYS A 80 11.99 4.33 9.97
CA LYS A 80 11.72 5.70 9.47
C LYS A 80 10.31 6.20 9.80
N LEU A 81 9.45 5.34 10.33
CA LEU A 81 8.10 5.74 10.73
C LEU A 81 8.15 6.47 12.07
N SER A 82 7.30 7.47 12.22
CA SER A 82 7.06 8.10 13.53
C SER A 82 6.34 7.14 14.47
N ASP A 83 6.44 7.38 15.79
CA ASP A 83 5.75 6.59 16.81
C ASP A 83 4.24 6.50 16.55
N GLN A 84 3.62 7.59 16.08
CA GLN A 84 2.20 7.61 15.72
C GLN A 84 1.90 6.69 14.52
N GLN A 85 2.74 6.71 13.48
CA GLN A 85 2.56 5.83 12.33
C GLN A 85 2.77 4.36 12.69
N ILE A 86 3.70 4.07 13.61
CA ILE A 86 3.91 2.73 14.15
C ILE A 86 2.67 2.28 14.93
N SER A 87 2.09 3.14 15.78
CA SER A 87 0.85 2.84 16.51
C SER A 87 -0.31 2.52 15.55
N GLN A 88 -0.50 3.34 14.52
CA GLN A 88 -1.54 3.11 13.51
C GLN A 88 -1.34 1.81 12.75
N LEU A 89 -0.09 1.49 12.38
CA LEU A 89 0.23 0.23 11.73
C LEU A 89 -0.06 -0.97 12.64
N TYR A 90 0.22 -0.85 13.94
CA TYR A 90 -0.09 -1.87 14.92
C TYR A 90 -1.61 -2.07 15.09
N GLU A 91 -2.38 -0.98 15.20
CA GLU A 91 -3.84 -1.04 15.28
C GLU A 91 -4.45 -1.73 14.05
N LEU A 92 -3.94 -1.40 12.85
CA LEU A 92 -4.36 -2.06 11.61
C LEU A 92 -4.06 -3.57 11.63
N MET A 93 -2.86 -3.95 12.09
CA MET A 93 -2.49 -5.37 12.24
C MET A 93 -3.44 -6.11 13.19
N GLN A 94 -3.79 -5.50 14.33
CA GLN A 94 -4.73 -6.10 15.28
C GLN A 94 -6.14 -6.23 14.69
N ALA A 95 -6.60 -5.22 13.94
CA ALA A 95 -7.90 -5.24 13.28
C ALA A 95 -8.00 -6.37 12.24
N ILE A 96 -6.98 -6.53 11.38
CA ILE A 96 -6.93 -7.61 10.39
C ILE A 96 -6.96 -8.98 11.10
N ARG A 97 -6.14 -9.15 12.14
CA ARG A 97 -6.09 -10.41 12.89
C ARG A 97 -7.41 -10.75 13.58
N LYS A 98 -8.09 -9.74 14.13
CA LYS A 98 -9.42 -9.91 14.73
C LYS A 98 -10.43 -10.40 13.69
N GLN A 99 -10.44 -9.78 12.50
CA GLN A 99 -11.31 -10.20 11.42
C GLN A 99 -11.02 -11.64 10.95
N GLU A 100 -9.75 -12.01 10.80
CA GLU A 100 -9.36 -13.39 10.45
C GLU A 100 -9.85 -14.41 11.49
N LEU A 101 -9.80 -14.08 12.78
CA LEU A 101 -10.31 -14.95 13.84
C LEU A 101 -11.84 -15.05 13.79
N GLU A 102 -12.56 -13.94 13.59
CA GLU A 102 -14.02 -13.93 13.45
C GLU A 102 -14.51 -14.76 12.26
N GLU A 103 -13.74 -14.79 11.17
CA GLU A 103 -14.09 -15.55 9.96
C GLU A 103 -13.74 -17.05 10.07
N ASN A 104 -12.68 -17.42 10.78
CA ASN A 104 -12.11 -18.78 10.74
C ASN A 104 -12.24 -19.58 12.05
N ASP A 105 -12.53 -18.94 13.19
CA ASP A 105 -12.65 -19.59 14.49
C ASP A 105 -14.08 -19.43 15.05
N PRO A 106 -14.92 -20.47 15.00
CA PRO A 106 -16.30 -20.41 15.48
C PRO A 106 -16.43 -20.27 17.01
N GLU A 107 -15.35 -20.48 17.76
CA GLU A 107 -15.31 -20.27 19.23
C GLU A 107 -14.77 -18.88 19.60
N PHE A 108 -14.34 -18.08 18.61
CA PHE A 108 -13.82 -16.74 18.85
C PHE A 108 -14.90 -15.81 19.43
N ASP A 109 -14.59 -15.22 20.58
CA ASP A 109 -15.44 -14.24 21.27
C ASP A 109 -14.83 -12.83 21.14
N PRO A 110 -15.37 -11.96 20.27
CA PRO A 110 -14.83 -10.62 20.04
C PRO A 110 -14.91 -9.72 21.27
N GLU A 111 -15.78 -10.01 22.26
CA GLU A 111 -15.88 -9.24 23.50
C GLU A 111 -14.72 -9.53 24.47
N LYS A 112 -14.02 -10.65 24.30
CA LYS A 112 -12.86 -11.02 25.12
C LYS A 112 -11.53 -10.51 24.53
N TRP A 113 -11.48 -10.17 23.25
CA TRP A 113 -10.26 -9.76 22.54
C TRP A 113 -9.63 -8.46 23.04
N ASN A 114 -10.46 -7.45 23.38
CA ASN A 114 -9.98 -6.13 23.79
C ASN A 114 -9.95 -5.93 25.32
N LYS A 115 -10.15 -6.99 26.11
CA LYS A 115 -10.07 -6.86 27.57
C LYS A 115 -8.59 -6.87 27.96
N PRO A 116 -8.06 -5.80 28.59
CA PRO A 116 -6.72 -5.85 29.16
C PRO A 116 -6.69 -7.01 30.15
N ASN A 117 -5.65 -7.86 30.06
CA ASN A 117 -5.36 -8.84 31.09
C ASN A 117 -5.23 -8.09 32.41
N ASN A 118 -6.19 -8.31 33.31
CA ASN A 118 -6.17 -7.81 34.68
C ASN A 118 -5.08 -8.50 35.49
#